data_AF-A0A0F2PAB8-F1
#
_entry.id   AF-A0A0F2PAB8-F1
#
_cell.length_a   1.000
_cell.length_b   1.000
_cell.length_c   1.000
_cell.angle_alpha   90.00
_cell.angle_beta   90.00
_cell.angle_gamma   90.00
#
_symmetry.space_group_name_H-M   'P 1'
#
loop_
_entity.id
_entity.type
_entity.pdbx_description
1 polymer ?
#
loop_
_entity_poly.entity_id
_entity_poly.type
_entity_poly.pdbx_seq_one_letter_code
_entity_poly.pdbx_strand_id
1 'polypeptide(L)'
;MTDVLKKTLFFFETLSVAELIPYVHRQMLADYSPEQVQEKVHLCLVQHQCFTSEDQYIWTLNLEGQRDNDKLYNLLLKKQKPLSLNEMTQSGTGGKKKRKPVSETASLISDGRFVQLANGYWGLTEWEVETGHYSLRHLIVKALKLHPTGLSLTQLGDVVGKWRGTETGEIRGVLAKFPYFEEIGNGVWCYNAETRVIHDRVLKRYLEALKRQRERWHRDQERWNRRVGGMKKQLDEVSAAQREAAAALALRREDVNRYDQIVTQMAEKDLLLALRKKEIYRYKEHLQKLESKANAILYQCRLWVRRARDGEHEKNNMQEALQKNQQSLETLFSKLQQYKERDRENKTKIMEIKEQHAERVAELQTTIVNLRQKIERLQDVREQEEKIWREEINTLSTDLKHSMSETERLNRVMRLAQQEVVEMKNRHKAMEVQLAHPLVRFFAKLVAKFRRNPHQAI
;
A
#
# COMPACT_ATOMS: atom_id res chain seq x y z
N MET A 1 27.55 -94.74 33.96
CA MET A 1 28.53 -94.69 32.84
C MET A 1 29.41 -95.92 32.84
N THR A 2 30.13 -96.21 33.93
CA THR A 2 30.95 -97.43 34.07
C THR A 2 30.17 -98.71 33.77
N ASP A 3 28.97 -98.87 34.33
CA ASP A 3 28.14 -100.07 34.08
C ASP A 3 27.66 -100.20 32.63
N VAL A 4 27.35 -99.07 31.97
CA VAL A 4 26.98 -99.04 30.54
C VAL A 4 28.17 -99.48 29.69
N LEU A 5 29.38 -99.01 30.02
CA LEU A 5 30.60 -99.44 29.35
C LEU A 5 30.91 -100.91 29.60
N LYS A 6 30.74 -101.42 30.83
CA LYS A 6 30.89 -102.85 31.15
C LYS A 6 29.93 -103.73 30.34
N LYS A 7 28.64 -103.37 30.29
CA LYS A 7 27.63 -104.10 29.49
C LYS A 7 27.99 -104.09 28.00
N THR A 8 28.43 -102.94 27.49
CA THR A 8 28.77 -102.76 26.07
C THR A 8 30.04 -103.54 25.71
N LEU A 9 31.07 -103.50 26.55
CA LEU A 9 32.33 -104.23 26.33
C LEU A 9 32.19 -105.73 26.59
N PHE A 10 31.37 -106.16 27.56
CA PHE A 10 31.02 -107.56 27.73
C PHE A 10 30.33 -108.12 26.49
N PHE A 11 29.44 -107.33 25.85
CA PHE A 11 28.78 -107.78 24.63
C PHE A 11 29.72 -107.78 23.42
N PHE A 12 30.53 -106.76 23.17
CA PHE A 12 31.33 -106.69 21.94
C PHE A 12 32.75 -107.24 22.07
N GLU A 13 33.17 -107.67 23.26
CA GLU A 13 34.48 -108.20 23.67
C GLU A 13 35.64 -107.19 23.52
N THR A 14 35.74 -106.52 22.37
CA THR A 14 36.74 -105.49 22.04
C THR A 14 36.06 -104.33 21.31
N LEU A 15 36.20 -103.11 21.83
CA LEU A 15 35.73 -101.88 21.16
C LEU A 15 36.71 -100.72 21.31
N SER A 16 36.71 -99.83 20.32
CA SER A 16 37.41 -98.56 20.40
C SER A 16 36.58 -97.48 21.10
N VAL A 17 37.23 -96.44 21.62
CA VAL A 17 36.55 -95.28 22.24
C VAL A 17 35.57 -94.63 21.26
N ALA A 18 35.94 -94.52 19.98
CA ALA A 18 35.09 -93.96 18.94
C ALA A 18 33.80 -94.75 18.72
N GLU A 19 33.85 -96.07 18.87
CA GLU A 19 32.70 -96.96 18.76
C GLU A 19 31.85 -96.97 20.04
N LEU A 20 32.42 -96.65 21.20
CA LEU A 20 31.71 -96.59 22.49
C LEU A 20 30.87 -95.30 22.65
N ILE A 21 31.30 -94.18 22.06
CA ILE A 21 30.63 -92.86 22.20
C ILE A 21 29.13 -92.91 21.87
N PRO A 22 28.68 -93.50 20.74
CA PRO A 22 27.27 -93.48 20.37
C PRO A 22 26.38 -94.27 21.33
N TYR A 23 26.93 -95.29 22.01
CA TYR A 23 26.19 -96.10 22.98
C TYR A 23 26.03 -95.35 24.29
N VAL A 24 27.11 -94.71 24.75
CA VAL A 24 27.06 -93.88 25.94
C VAL A 24 26.14 -92.69 25.70
N HIS A 25 26.32 -91.92 24.61
CA HIS A 25 25.55 -90.71 24.30
C HIS A 25 24.03 -90.93 24.20
N ARG A 26 23.59 -92.10 23.70
CA ARG A 26 22.16 -92.45 23.60
C ARG A 26 21.54 -92.83 24.94
N GLN A 27 22.29 -93.51 25.80
CA GLN A 27 21.79 -94.01 27.08
C GLN A 27 22.01 -93.01 28.23
N MET A 28 23.04 -92.17 28.12
CA MET A 28 23.47 -91.18 29.11
C MET A 28 24.10 -89.96 28.40
N LEU A 29 24.04 -88.76 28.97
CA LEU A 29 24.72 -87.56 28.41
C LEU A 29 24.21 -87.10 27.03
N ALA A 30 22.90 -87.21 26.75
CA ALA A 30 22.30 -86.76 25.49
C ALA A 30 22.51 -85.26 25.20
N ASP A 31 22.62 -84.43 26.24
CA ASP A 31 22.79 -82.97 26.15
C ASP A 31 24.23 -82.53 25.84
N TYR A 32 25.19 -83.46 25.82
CA TYR A 32 26.60 -83.15 25.63
C TYR A 32 27.00 -83.25 24.16
N SER A 33 27.97 -82.43 23.76
CA SER A 33 28.61 -82.55 22.45
C SER A 33 29.39 -83.89 22.35
N PRO A 34 29.51 -84.49 21.14
CA PRO A 34 30.19 -85.77 20.97
C PRO A 34 31.66 -85.75 21.45
N GLU A 35 32.32 -84.60 21.36
CA GLU A 35 33.69 -84.39 21.81
C GLU A 35 33.81 -84.44 23.35
N GLN A 36 32.86 -83.82 24.06
CA GLN A 36 32.81 -83.88 25.53
C GLN A 36 32.46 -85.29 26.04
N VAL A 37 31.65 -86.04 25.29
CA VAL A 37 31.34 -87.44 25.63
C VAL A 37 32.57 -88.34 25.41
N GLN A 38 33.33 -88.13 24.33
CA GLN A 38 34.58 -88.85 24.09
C GLN A 38 35.57 -88.71 25.24
N GLU A 39 35.76 -87.48 25.73
CA GLU A 39 36.67 -87.20 26.85
C GLU A 39 36.22 -87.89 28.13
N LYS A 40 34.92 -87.81 28.46
CA LYS A 40 34.35 -88.46 29.66
C LYS A 40 34.40 -90.00 29.59
N VAL A 41 34.17 -90.58 28.42
CA VAL A 41 34.29 -92.03 28.20
C VAL A 41 35.73 -92.48 28.36
N HIS A 42 36.69 -91.75 27.76
CA HIS A 42 38.12 -92.05 27.91
C HIS A 42 38.57 -91.98 29.37
N LEU A 43 38.19 -90.92 30.11
CA LEU A 43 38.50 -90.79 31.53
C LEU A 43 37.93 -91.96 32.35
N CYS A 44 36.70 -92.39 32.05
CA CYS A 44 36.07 -93.51 32.75
C CYS A 44 36.78 -94.85 32.52
N LEU A 45 37.21 -95.11 31.27
CA LEU A 45 37.95 -96.31 30.92
C LEU A 45 39.31 -96.37 31.61
N VAL A 46 40.02 -95.23 31.72
CA VAL A 46 41.32 -95.14 32.41
C VAL A 46 41.16 -95.23 33.94
N GLN A 47 40.08 -94.69 34.49
CA GLN A 47 39.90 -94.58 35.95
C GLN A 47 39.54 -95.92 36.63
N HIS A 48 38.95 -96.87 35.92
CA HIS A 48 38.46 -98.12 36.51
C HIS A 48 39.28 -99.34 36.07
N GLN A 49 39.80 -100.09 37.05
CA GLN A 49 40.64 -101.28 36.84
C GLN A 49 39.95 -102.47 36.15
N CYS A 50 38.63 -102.43 35.98
CA CYS A 50 37.90 -103.45 35.22
C CYS A 50 38.12 -103.34 33.71
N PHE A 51 38.64 -102.23 33.21
CA PHE A 51 38.93 -102.08 31.79
C PHE A 51 40.43 -102.24 31.53
N THR A 52 40.76 -103.09 30.58
CA THR A 52 42.13 -103.32 30.12
C THR A 52 42.26 -102.84 28.68
N SER A 53 43.44 -102.36 28.31
CA SER A 53 43.74 -102.01 26.93
C SER A 53 45.14 -102.51 26.60
N GLU A 54 45.26 -103.28 25.51
CA GLU A 54 46.54 -103.76 25.03
C GLU A 54 47.36 -102.63 24.37
N ASP A 55 46.70 -101.69 23.67
CA ASP A 55 47.35 -100.61 22.87
C ASP A 55 46.74 -99.20 23.07
N GLN A 56 46.01 -98.97 24.17
CA GLN A 56 45.21 -97.74 24.45
C GLN A 56 44.09 -97.43 23.43
N TYR A 57 44.02 -98.15 22.32
CA TYR A 57 43.06 -97.94 21.24
C TYR A 57 41.85 -98.88 21.30
N ILE A 58 42.06 -100.11 21.78
CA ILE A 58 41.05 -101.15 21.92
C ILE A 58 40.91 -101.48 23.40
N TRP A 59 39.69 -101.39 23.92
CA TRP A 59 39.38 -101.65 25.32
C TRP A 59 38.65 -102.98 25.44
N THR A 60 39.01 -103.74 26.48
CA THR A 60 38.42 -105.02 26.86
C THR A 60 37.97 -104.98 28.32
N LEU A 61 36.99 -105.81 28.66
CA LEU A 61 36.52 -105.97 30.03
C LEU A 61 37.28 -107.13 30.69
N ASN A 62 37.96 -106.87 31.81
CA ASN A 62 38.59 -107.91 32.60
C ASN A 62 37.55 -108.62 33.48
N LEU A 63 37.35 -109.92 33.23
CA LEU A 63 36.42 -110.78 33.96
C LEU A 63 37.09 -111.65 35.03
N GLU A 64 38.42 -111.59 35.20
CA GLU A 64 39.16 -112.36 36.21
C GLU A 64 38.76 -111.96 37.65
N GLY A 65 38.22 -110.75 37.80
CA GLY A 65 37.59 -110.29 39.03
C GLY A 65 38.54 -110.11 40.21
N GLN A 66 38.03 -109.54 41.31
CA GLN A 66 38.80 -109.39 42.53
C GLN A 66 38.47 -110.51 43.53
N ARG A 67 39.51 -111.13 44.11
CA ARG A 67 39.37 -112.23 45.09
C ARG A 67 38.49 -111.86 46.29
N ASP A 68 38.52 -110.58 46.69
CA ASP A 68 37.72 -110.07 47.80
C ASP A 68 36.20 -110.13 47.52
N ASN A 69 35.80 -110.12 46.24
CA ASN A 69 34.42 -110.14 45.79
C ASN A 69 33.90 -111.54 45.43
N ASP A 70 34.75 -112.58 45.47
CA ASP A 70 34.38 -113.95 45.04
C ASP A 70 33.26 -114.56 45.89
N LYS A 71 33.20 -114.22 47.18
CA LYS A 71 32.11 -114.64 48.07
C LYS A 71 30.76 -114.11 47.61
N LEU A 72 30.75 -112.87 47.10
CA LEU A 72 29.55 -112.23 46.57
C LEU A 72 29.17 -112.80 45.21
N TYR A 73 30.16 -113.05 44.35
CA TYR A 73 29.97 -113.71 43.07
C TYR A 73 29.30 -115.08 43.24
N ASN A 74 29.78 -115.91 44.16
CA ASN A 74 29.20 -117.21 44.49
C ASN A 74 27.79 -117.11 45.08
N LEU A 75 27.51 -116.06 45.88
CA LEU A 75 26.18 -115.81 46.44
C LEU A 75 25.16 -115.44 45.35
N LEU A 76 25.54 -114.57 44.41
CA LEU A 76 24.73 -114.22 43.25
C LEU A 76 24.52 -115.45 42.35
N LEU A 77 25.57 -116.22 42.06
CA LEU A 77 25.47 -117.44 41.27
C LEU A 77 24.52 -118.48 41.91
N LYS A 78 24.52 -118.59 43.24
CA LYS A 78 23.65 -119.50 43.98
C LYS A 78 22.19 -119.02 44.03
N LYS A 79 21.96 -117.71 44.17
CA LYS A 79 20.60 -117.15 44.26
C LYS A 79 19.96 -116.85 42.91
N GLN A 80 20.74 -116.74 41.82
CA GLN A 80 20.28 -116.46 40.45
C GLN A 80 19.33 -115.26 40.36
N LYS A 81 19.51 -114.26 41.25
CA LYS A 81 18.70 -113.05 41.34
C LYS A 81 19.58 -111.87 41.74
N PRO A 82 19.32 -110.66 41.20
CA PRO A 82 20.05 -109.47 41.61
C PRO A 82 19.72 -109.12 43.07
N LEU A 83 20.73 -108.68 43.82
CA LEU A 83 20.61 -108.43 45.27
C LEU A 83 20.87 -106.95 45.57
N SER A 84 20.18 -106.42 46.58
CA SER A 84 20.46 -105.06 47.08
C SER A 84 21.67 -105.06 48.01
N LEU A 85 22.35 -103.92 48.14
CA LEU A 85 23.52 -103.77 49.05
C LEU A 85 23.16 -104.14 50.52
N ASN A 86 21.90 -103.93 50.91
CA ASN A 86 21.38 -104.26 52.23
C ASN A 86 21.17 -105.78 52.41
N GLU A 87 20.76 -106.49 51.36
CA GLU A 87 20.62 -107.96 51.38
C GLU A 87 21.99 -108.68 51.35
N MET A 88 23.00 -108.04 50.75
CA MET A 88 24.37 -108.52 50.69
C MET A 88 25.07 -108.52 52.05
N THR A 89 24.83 -107.49 52.87
CA THR A 89 25.42 -107.37 54.22
C THR A 89 24.74 -108.27 55.25
N GLN A 90 23.46 -108.61 55.05
CA GLN A 90 22.71 -109.51 55.95
C GLN A 90 22.98 -111.01 55.71
N SER A 91 23.42 -111.39 54.51
CA SER A 91 23.67 -112.80 54.14
C SER A 91 25.08 -113.29 54.54
N GLY A 92 25.96 -112.39 55.01
CA GLY A 92 27.29 -112.72 55.52
C GLY A 92 27.24 -113.10 57.00
N THR A 93 27.36 -114.39 57.30
CA THR A 93 27.50 -114.90 58.66
C THR A 93 28.65 -114.21 59.41
N GLY A 94 28.29 -113.43 60.44
CA GLY A 94 29.08 -113.12 61.63
C GLY A 94 30.44 -112.45 61.44
N GLY A 95 30.51 -111.13 61.63
CA GLY A 95 31.79 -110.45 61.83
C GLY A 95 31.70 -108.92 61.84
N LYS A 96 31.72 -108.32 63.04
CA LYS A 96 31.79 -106.87 63.27
C LYS A 96 32.99 -106.24 62.56
N LYS A 97 32.76 -105.37 61.57
CA LYS A 97 33.47 -104.11 61.33
C LYS A 97 32.57 -103.25 60.44
N LYS A 98 32.12 -102.08 60.94
CA LYS A 98 31.43 -101.07 60.13
C LYS A 98 32.41 -100.53 59.08
N ARG A 99 32.55 -101.22 57.95
CA ARG A 99 33.16 -100.67 56.75
C ARG A 99 32.14 -99.72 56.12
N LYS A 100 32.62 -98.56 55.65
CA LYS A 100 31.75 -97.55 55.02
C LYS A 100 31.15 -98.18 53.75
N PRO A 101 29.83 -98.05 53.51
CA PRO A 101 29.17 -98.60 52.31
C PRO A 101 29.78 -98.08 50.99
N VAL A 102 30.48 -96.95 51.05
CA VAL A 102 31.17 -96.31 49.92
C VAL A 102 32.41 -97.11 49.46
N SER A 103 33.13 -97.77 50.36
CA SER A 103 34.33 -98.53 49.99
C SER A 103 34.00 -99.86 49.32
N GLU A 104 32.90 -100.48 49.74
CA GLU A 104 32.40 -101.76 49.19
C GLU A 104 31.70 -101.55 47.83
N THR A 105 31.02 -100.41 47.65
CA THR A 105 30.48 -100.05 46.34
C THR A 105 31.59 -99.70 45.35
N ALA A 106 32.62 -98.97 45.76
CA ALA A 106 33.75 -98.65 44.88
C ALA A 106 34.54 -99.90 44.41
N SER A 107 34.68 -100.93 45.26
CA SER A 107 35.32 -102.20 44.88
C SER A 107 34.48 -103.07 43.95
N LEU A 108 33.15 -102.96 44.01
CA LEU A 108 32.23 -103.63 43.08
C LEU A 108 32.15 -102.91 41.72
N ILE A 109 32.24 -101.57 41.73
CA ILE A 109 32.33 -100.77 40.49
C ILE A 109 33.64 -101.06 39.75
N SER A 110 34.74 -101.31 40.46
CA SER A 110 36.03 -101.64 39.84
C SER A 110 36.19 -103.10 39.42
N ASP A 111 35.28 -104.01 39.82
CA ASP A 111 35.28 -105.41 39.40
C ASP A 111 34.39 -105.61 38.16
N GLY A 112 34.96 -106.17 37.08
CA GLY A 112 34.29 -106.31 35.79
C GLY A 112 33.15 -107.33 35.78
N ARG A 113 33.01 -108.18 36.80
CA ARG A 113 31.93 -109.21 36.88
C ARG A 113 30.60 -108.65 37.37
N PHE A 114 30.60 -107.48 38.01
CA PHE A 114 29.42 -106.89 38.64
C PHE A 114 28.97 -105.64 37.92
N VAL A 115 27.65 -105.47 37.85
CA VAL A 115 26.97 -104.31 37.27
C VAL A 115 25.86 -103.86 38.20
N GLN A 116 25.74 -102.55 38.36
CA GLN A 116 24.61 -101.94 39.04
C GLN A 116 23.44 -101.75 38.06
N LEU A 117 22.28 -102.32 38.40
CA LEU A 117 21.03 -102.19 37.66
C LEU A 117 20.38 -100.82 37.94
N ALA A 118 19.48 -100.38 37.05
CA ALA A 118 18.81 -99.07 37.17
C ALA A 118 17.96 -98.91 38.45
N ASN A 119 17.50 -100.02 39.03
CA ASN A 119 16.75 -100.07 40.28
C ASN A 119 17.64 -100.09 41.54
N GLY A 120 18.97 -99.95 41.39
CA GLY A 120 19.94 -99.91 42.50
C GLY A 120 20.39 -101.28 43.01
N TYR A 121 19.92 -102.38 42.40
CA TYR A 121 20.38 -103.74 42.71
C TYR A 121 21.68 -104.06 41.97
N TRP A 122 22.39 -105.05 42.46
CA TRP A 122 23.63 -105.55 41.86
C TRP A 122 23.39 -106.92 41.24
N GLY A 123 23.80 -107.05 39.98
CA GLY A 123 23.75 -108.30 39.22
C GLY A 123 25.10 -108.63 38.60
N LEU A 124 25.20 -109.82 38.03
CA LEU A 124 26.34 -110.19 37.19
C LEU A 124 26.22 -109.49 35.83
N THR A 125 27.36 -109.12 35.25
CA THR A 125 27.43 -108.51 33.90
C THR A 125 26.73 -109.35 32.84
N GLU A 126 26.72 -110.68 33.01
CA GLU A 126 26.13 -111.64 32.08
C GLU A 126 24.58 -111.61 32.07
N TRP A 127 23.96 -111.15 33.16
CA TRP A 127 22.50 -111.25 33.35
C TRP A 127 21.70 -110.13 32.67
N GLU A 128 22.30 -108.97 32.41
CA GLU A 128 21.59 -107.79 31.89
C GLU A 128 22.32 -107.19 30.67
N VAL A 129 22.45 -108.00 29.63
CA VAL A 129 22.91 -107.52 28.32
C VAL A 129 21.70 -107.25 27.44
N GLU A 130 21.26 -106.00 27.39
CA GLU A 130 20.15 -105.57 26.54
C GLU A 130 20.60 -105.48 25.07
N THR A 131 20.58 -106.62 24.38
CA THR A 131 21.05 -106.77 23.00
C THR A 131 20.21 -106.02 21.97
N GLY A 132 18.98 -105.63 22.30
CA GLY A 132 18.06 -104.91 21.41
C GLY A 132 18.37 -103.42 21.17
N HIS A 133 19.18 -102.78 22.03
CA HIS A 133 19.51 -101.35 21.92
C HIS A 133 20.63 -101.05 20.91
N TYR A 134 21.33 -102.08 20.46
CA TYR A 134 22.40 -101.93 19.47
C TYR A 134 21.82 -101.80 18.06
N SER A 135 22.40 -100.90 17.25
CA SER A 135 21.98 -100.76 15.86
C SER A 135 22.24 -102.05 15.08
N LEU A 136 21.34 -102.39 14.16
CA LEU A 136 21.45 -103.59 13.33
C LEU A 136 22.82 -103.76 12.64
N ARG A 137 23.41 -102.66 12.15
CA ARG A 137 24.78 -102.62 11.61
C ARG A 137 25.81 -103.24 12.55
N HIS A 138 25.82 -102.85 13.82
CA HIS A 138 26.81 -103.31 14.79
C HIS A 138 26.55 -104.76 15.24
N LEU A 139 25.28 -105.19 15.31
CA LEU A 139 24.93 -106.59 15.56
C LEU A 139 25.42 -107.50 14.43
N ILE A 140 25.26 -107.07 13.16
CA ILE A 140 25.75 -107.81 12.00
C ILE A 140 27.29 -107.88 11.99
N VAL A 141 27.97 -106.75 12.28
CA VAL A 141 29.44 -106.74 12.41
C VAL A 141 29.90 -107.74 13.49
N LYS A 142 29.22 -107.81 14.64
CA LYS A 142 29.56 -108.77 15.69
C LYS A 142 29.36 -110.22 15.23
N ALA A 143 28.21 -110.54 14.63
CA ALA A 143 27.94 -111.88 14.11
C ALA A 143 29.00 -112.34 13.09
N LEU A 144 29.41 -111.45 12.19
CA LEU A 144 30.41 -111.74 11.16
C LEU A 144 31.85 -111.75 11.69
N LYS A 145 32.15 -111.04 12.79
CA LYS A 145 33.43 -111.16 13.49
C LYS A 145 33.57 -112.50 14.22
N LEU A 146 32.50 -113.01 14.81
CA LEU A 146 32.47 -114.33 15.45
C LEU A 146 32.61 -115.48 14.45
N HIS A 147 32.21 -115.24 13.20
CA HIS A 147 32.26 -116.21 12.10
C HIS A 147 33.07 -115.67 10.92
N PRO A 148 34.41 -115.68 10.97
CA PRO A 148 35.27 -115.08 9.95
C PRO A 148 35.16 -115.75 8.58
N THR A 149 34.66 -116.99 8.51
CA THR A 149 34.35 -117.72 7.27
C THR A 149 33.09 -117.23 6.56
N GLY A 150 32.38 -116.25 7.14
CA GLY A 150 31.13 -115.71 6.64
C GLY A 150 29.90 -116.51 7.07
N LEU A 151 28.74 -115.87 6.98
CA LEU A 151 27.43 -116.45 7.30
C LEU A 151 26.46 -116.23 6.14
N SER A 152 25.62 -117.23 5.87
CA SER A 152 24.49 -117.05 4.96
C SER A 152 23.43 -116.10 5.56
N LEU A 153 22.60 -115.50 4.71
CA LEU A 153 21.56 -114.56 5.14
C LEU A 153 20.57 -115.18 6.15
N THR A 154 20.26 -116.46 6.02
CA THR A 154 19.39 -117.20 6.95
C THR A 154 20.08 -117.43 8.29
N GLN A 155 21.34 -117.89 8.28
CA GLN A 155 22.15 -118.07 9.50
C GLN A 155 22.39 -116.75 10.22
N LEU A 156 22.59 -115.66 9.49
CA LEU A 156 22.73 -114.32 10.06
C LEU A 156 21.41 -113.85 10.69
N GLY A 157 20.27 -114.17 10.06
CA GLY A 157 18.93 -113.98 10.64
C GLY A 157 18.75 -114.76 11.94
N ASP A 158 19.24 -116.00 12.02
CA ASP A 158 19.14 -116.82 13.24
C ASP A 158 20.05 -116.31 14.37
N VAL A 159 21.27 -115.86 14.03
CA VAL A 159 22.24 -115.33 15.00
C VAL A 159 21.81 -113.95 15.50
N VAL A 160 21.45 -113.05 14.60
CA VAL A 160 20.99 -111.70 14.94
C VAL A 160 19.59 -111.73 15.56
N GLY A 161 18.74 -112.66 15.13
CA GLY A 161 17.40 -112.90 15.67
C GLY A 161 17.38 -113.28 17.15
N LYS A 162 18.43 -113.97 17.63
CA LYS A 162 18.65 -114.23 19.06
C LYS A 162 18.93 -112.97 19.88
N TRP A 163 19.38 -111.89 19.24
CA TRP A 163 19.71 -110.61 19.88
C TRP A 163 18.62 -109.55 19.67
N ARG A 164 18.01 -109.51 18.49
CA ARG A 164 16.95 -108.58 18.14
C ARG A 164 16.05 -109.24 17.10
N GLY A 165 14.75 -109.31 17.37
CA GLY A 165 13.77 -109.74 16.37
C GLY A 165 13.87 -108.86 15.14
N THR A 166 14.41 -109.39 14.05
CA THR A 166 14.74 -108.65 12.83
C THR A 166 14.38 -109.47 11.60
N GLU A 167 13.86 -108.80 10.59
CA GLU A 167 13.52 -109.44 9.33
C GLU A 167 14.76 -109.60 8.44
N THR A 168 14.79 -110.68 7.68
CA THR A 168 15.88 -110.98 6.73
C THR A 168 16.06 -109.88 5.66
N GLY A 169 14.99 -109.12 5.36
CA GLY A 169 15.02 -107.95 4.47
C GLY A 169 15.78 -106.75 5.03
N GLU A 170 15.65 -106.46 6.34
CA GLU A 170 16.39 -105.37 7.00
C GLU A 170 17.88 -105.67 7.05
N ILE A 171 18.23 -106.93 7.34
CA ILE A 171 19.61 -107.41 7.37
C ILE A 171 20.25 -107.24 5.98
N ARG A 172 19.53 -107.66 4.92
CA ARG A 172 19.99 -107.46 3.54
C ARG A 172 20.20 -105.98 3.20
N GLY A 173 19.27 -105.12 3.60
CA GLY A 173 19.37 -103.68 3.36
C GLY A 173 20.60 -103.04 4.01
N VAL A 174 20.97 -103.50 5.22
CA VAL A 174 22.19 -103.03 5.90
C VAL A 174 23.45 -103.58 5.25
N LEU A 175 23.46 -104.86 4.86
CA LEU A 175 24.59 -105.49 4.16
C LEU A 175 24.89 -104.77 2.83
N ALA A 176 23.85 -104.49 2.02
CA ALA A 176 24.00 -103.81 0.74
C ALA A 176 24.38 -102.32 0.85
N LYS A 177 24.03 -101.65 1.96
CA LYS A 177 24.27 -100.22 2.15
C LYS A 177 25.73 -99.88 2.46
N PHE A 178 26.47 -100.82 3.03
CA PHE A 178 27.82 -100.56 3.51
C PHE A 178 28.86 -101.41 2.76
N PRO A 179 29.87 -100.79 2.14
CA PRO A 179 30.79 -101.47 1.22
C PRO A 179 31.80 -102.39 1.91
N TYR A 180 31.79 -102.47 3.24
CA TYR A 180 32.66 -103.35 4.02
C TYR A 180 32.01 -104.68 4.40
N PHE A 181 30.77 -104.90 3.97
CA PHE A 181 30.16 -106.22 3.95
C PHE A 181 30.28 -106.76 2.52
N GLU A 182 31.02 -107.86 2.35
CA GLU A 182 31.28 -108.45 1.05
C GLU A 182 30.60 -109.81 0.95
N GLU A 183 30.07 -110.14 -0.23
CA GLU A 183 29.49 -111.45 -0.49
C GLU A 183 30.56 -112.33 -1.14
N ILE A 184 31.03 -113.37 -0.44
CA ILE A 184 32.08 -114.29 -0.93
C ILE A 184 31.50 -115.35 -1.90
N GLY A 185 30.17 -115.38 -2.06
CA GLY A 185 29.44 -116.25 -3.00
C GLY A 185 28.35 -117.06 -2.31
N ASN A 186 27.36 -117.53 -3.09
CA ASN A 186 26.21 -118.32 -2.61
C ASN A 186 25.44 -117.69 -1.43
N GLY A 187 25.31 -116.36 -1.37
CA GLY A 187 24.59 -115.68 -0.29
C GLY A 187 25.33 -115.63 1.05
N VAL A 188 26.63 -115.96 1.07
CA VAL A 188 27.50 -115.89 2.26
C VAL A 188 28.16 -114.52 2.34
N TRP A 189 27.87 -113.82 3.43
CA TRP A 189 28.40 -112.49 3.71
C TRP A 189 29.57 -112.57 4.69
N CYS A 190 30.60 -111.78 4.46
CA CYS A 190 31.72 -111.58 5.37
C CYS A 190 31.85 -110.10 5.74
N TYR A 191 32.60 -109.84 6.81
CA TYR A 191 32.93 -108.50 7.25
C TYR A 191 34.42 -108.25 7.00
N ASN A 192 34.73 -107.29 6.13
CA ASN A 192 36.09 -106.87 5.86
C ASN A 192 36.43 -105.64 6.72
N ALA A 193 37.34 -105.81 7.68
CA ALA A 193 37.72 -104.76 8.61
C ALA A 193 38.52 -103.62 7.91
N GLU A 194 39.28 -103.94 6.88
CA GLU A 194 40.13 -102.96 6.17
C GLU A 194 39.30 -102.00 5.34
N THR A 195 38.30 -102.50 4.61
CA THR A 195 37.38 -101.69 3.81
C THR A 195 36.53 -100.76 4.68
N ARG A 196 36.21 -101.16 5.92
CA ARG A 196 35.55 -100.28 6.88
C ARG A 196 36.43 -99.08 7.24
N VAL A 197 37.71 -99.30 7.55
CA VAL A 197 38.65 -98.22 7.89
C VAL A 197 38.82 -97.25 6.71
N ILE A 198 38.91 -97.76 5.49
CA ILE A 198 39.01 -96.95 4.28
C ILE A 198 37.72 -96.12 4.08
N HIS A 199 36.56 -96.76 4.20
CA HIS A 199 35.26 -96.09 4.08
C HIS A 199 35.12 -94.94 5.09
N ASP A 200 35.45 -95.18 6.36
CA ASP A 200 35.34 -94.17 7.41
C ASP A 200 36.32 -93.00 7.19
N ARG A 201 37.53 -93.26 6.66
CA ARG A 201 38.48 -92.21 6.25
C ARG A 201 37.96 -91.36 5.09
N VAL A 202 37.39 -91.99 4.05
CA VAL A 202 36.82 -91.28 2.89
C VAL A 202 35.63 -90.44 3.32
N LEU A 203 34.73 -91.00 4.13
CA LEU A 203 33.56 -90.31 4.66
C LEU A 203 33.98 -89.08 5.49
N LYS A 204 34.99 -89.22 6.35
CA LYS A 204 35.53 -88.09 7.13
C LYS A 204 36.04 -86.97 6.21
N ARG A 205 36.86 -87.30 5.21
CA ARG A 205 37.38 -86.32 4.23
C ARG A 205 36.26 -85.61 3.48
N TYR A 206 35.22 -86.34 3.07
CA TYR A 206 34.06 -85.76 2.38
C TYR A 206 33.27 -84.81 3.28
N LEU A 207 33.00 -85.20 4.53
CA LEU A 207 32.32 -84.35 5.50
C LEU A 207 33.10 -83.07 5.81
N GLU A 208 34.43 -83.17 5.92
CA GLU A 208 35.28 -81.99 6.08
C GLU A 208 35.25 -81.07 4.85
N ALA A 209 35.26 -81.63 3.63
CA ALA A 209 35.15 -80.84 2.40
C ALA A 209 33.81 -80.08 2.33
N LEU A 210 32.70 -80.74 2.70
CA LEU A 210 31.39 -80.10 2.79
C LEU A 210 31.35 -78.99 3.84
N LYS A 211 31.95 -79.20 5.01
CA LYS A 211 32.08 -78.15 6.04
C LYS A 211 32.82 -76.93 5.50
N ARG A 212 33.98 -77.12 4.86
CA ARG A 212 34.76 -76.04 4.24
C ARG A 212 33.98 -75.31 3.13
N GLN A 213 33.16 -76.02 2.36
CA GLN A 213 32.32 -75.40 1.32
C GLN A 213 31.23 -74.54 1.95
N ARG A 214 30.55 -75.05 2.98
CA ARG A 214 29.53 -74.31 3.73
C ARG A 214 30.10 -73.03 4.35
N GLU A 215 31.27 -73.12 4.98
CA GLU A 215 31.94 -71.96 5.58
C GLU A 215 32.38 -70.91 4.54
N ARG A 216 32.84 -71.35 3.35
CA ARG A 216 33.15 -70.44 2.25
C ARG A 216 31.90 -69.70 1.77
N TRP A 217 30.81 -70.44 1.57
CA TRP A 217 29.53 -69.87 1.18
C TRP A 217 29.04 -68.81 2.18
N HIS A 218 29.06 -69.10 3.49
CA HIS A 218 28.67 -68.13 4.51
C HIS A 218 29.54 -66.86 4.48
N ARG A 219 30.87 -67.02 4.36
CA ARG A 219 31.79 -65.86 4.25
C ARG A 219 31.52 -65.02 3.01
N ASP A 220 31.18 -65.64 1.89
CA ASP A 220 30.86 -64.92 0.66
C ASP A 220 29.51 -64.20 0.77
N GLN A 221 28.52 -64.85 1.35
CA GLN A 221 27.20 -64.25 1.61
C GLN A 221 27.33 -63.04 2.55
N GLU A 222 28.12 -63.13 3.62
CA GLU A 222 28.38 -62.01 4.52
C GLU A 222 29.11 -60.87 3.80
N ARG A 223 30.13 -61.16 2.98
CA ARG A 223 30.84 -60.15 2.20
C ARG A 223 29.90 -59.43 1.24
N TRP A 224 29.03 -60.16 0.57
CA TRP A 224 28.01 -59.58 -0.31
C TRP A 224 27.01 -58.73 0.46
N ASN A 225 26.51 -59.20 1.61
CA ASN A 225 25.58 -58.44 2.45
C ASN A 225 26.21 -57.13 2.94
N ARG A 226 27.50 -57.14 3.33
CA ARG A 226 28.22 -55.92 3.73
C ARG A 226 28.37 -54.93 2.56
N ARG A 227 28.70 -55.41 1.36
CA ARG A 227 28.78 -54.56 0.16
C ARG A 227 27.43 -53.94 -0.19
N VAL A 228 26.37 -54.75 -0.24
CA VAL A 228 25.01 -54.26 -0.52
C VAL A 228 24.57 -53.26 0.55
N GLY A 229 24.85 -53.53 1.83
CA GLY A 229 24.57 -52.60 2.92
C GLY A 229 25.32 -51.27 2.78
N GLY A 230 26.60 -51.31 2.38
CA GLY A 230 27.40 -50.11 2.10
C GLY A 230 26.84 -49.27 0.95
N MET A 231 26.51 -49.92 -0.18
CA MET A 231 25.94 -49.23 -1.35
C MET A 231 24.57 -48.62 -1.06
N LYS A 232 23.73 -49.30 -0.25
CA LYS A 232 22.44 -48.73 0.19
C LYS A 232 22.62 -47.46 1.02
N LYS A 233 23.56 -47.46 1.98
CA LYS A 233 23.85 -46.26 2.78
C LYS A 233 24.32 -45.08 1.91
N GLN A 234 25.21 -45.34 0.96
CA GLN A 234 25.67 -44.31 0.02
C GLN A 234 24.52 -43.76 -0.83
N LEU A 235 23.62 -44.63 -1.29
CA LEU A 235 22.44 -44.22 -2.04
C LEU A 235 21.51 -43.35 -1.19
N ASP A 236 21.29 -43.74 0.06
CA ASP A 236 20.45 -42.98 1.01
C ASP A 236 21.06 -41.60 1.29
N GLU A 237 22.37 -41.52 1.53
CA GLU A 237 23.12 -40.26 1.73
C GLU A 237 23.02 -39.34 0.50
N VAL A 238 23.25 -39.87 -0.71
CA VAL A 238 23.13 -39.10 -1.95
C VAL A 238 21.70 -38.62 -2.16
N SER A 239 20.70 -39.47 -1.88
CA SER A 239 19.29 -39.10 -1.99
C SER A 239 18.89 -38.00 -1.01
N ALA A 240 19.45 -38.02 0.21
CA ALA A 240 19.23 -37.00 1.22
C ALA A 240 19.87 -35.67 0.81
N ALA A 241 21.12 -35.71 0.37
CA ALA A 241 21.84 -34.54 -0.14
C ALA A 241 21.12 -33.92 -1.36
N GLN A 242 20.57 -34.73 -2.28
CA GLN A 242 19.77 -34.23 -3.39
C GLN A 242 18.47 -33.56 -2.92
N ARG A 243 17.79 -34.12 -1.93
CA ARG A 243 16.58 -33.53 -1.33
C ARG A 243 16.89 -32.19 -0.66
N GLU A 244 17.97 -32.12 0.10
CA GLU A 244 18.43 -30.88 0.74
C GLU A 244 18.83 -29.82 -0.30
N ALA A 245 19.57 -30.21 -1.34
CA ALA A 245 19.94 -29.31 -2.44
C ALA A 245 18.70 -28.80 -3.19
N ALA A 246 17.71 -29.66 -3.46
CA ALA A 246 16.45 -29.26 -4.08
C ALA A 246 15.66 -28.29 -3.19
N ALA A 247 15.60 -28.54 -1.87
CA ALA A 247 14.95 -27.64 -0.91
C ALA A 247 15.65 -26.28 -0.84
N ALA A 248 16.99 -26.24 -0.81
CA ALA A 248 17.76 -25.00 -0.82
C ALA A 248 17.56 -24.20 -2.11
N LEU A 249 17.48 -24.88 -3.27
CA LEU A 249 17.17 -24.23 -4.54
C LEU A 249 15.74 -23.67 -4.58
N ALA A 250 14.77 -24.37 -4.01
CA ALA A 250 13.39 -23.89 -3.90
C ALA A 250 13.31 -22.61 -3.04
N LEU A 251 13.94 -22.61 -1.86
CA LEU A 251 14.02 -21.44 -0.99
C LEU A 251 14.69 -20.26 -1.70
N ARG A 252 15.83 -20.49 -2.38
CA ARG A 252 16.50 -19.45 -3.16
C ARG A 252 15.60 -18.86 -4.25
N ARG A 253 14.79 -19.69 -4.91
CA ARG A 253 13.84 -19.23 -5.93
C ARG A 253 12.72 -18.40 -5.32
N GLU A 254 12.20 -18.77 -4.16
CA GLU A 254 11.20 -17.97 -3.43
C GLU A 254 11.76 -16.61 -3.02
N ASP A 255 13.00 -16.56 -2.53
CA ASP A 255 13.65 -15.30 -2.17
C ASP A 255 13.82 -14.39 -3.39
N VAL A 256 14.30 -14.93 -4.52
CA VAL A 256 14.41 -14.18 -5.79
C VAL A 256 13.05 -13.63 -6.20
N ASN A 257 11.99 -14.44 -6.15
CA ASN A 257 10.64 -13.98 -6.48
C ASN A 257 10.17 -12.84 -5.54
N ARG A 258 10.47 -12.92 -4.24
CA ARG A 258 10.16 -11.85 -3.28
C ARG A 258 10.96 -10.57 -3.59
N TYR A 259 12.24 -10.70 -3.92
CA TYR A 259 13.06 -9.56 -4.35
C TYR A 259 12.48 -8.92 -5.61
N ASP A 260 12.10 -9.70 -6.62
CA ASP A 260 11.50 -9.19 -7.86
C ASP A 260 10.17 -8.46 -7.59
N GLN A 261 9.34 -8.98 -6.67
CA GLN A 261 8.12 -8.32 -6.23
C GLN A 261 8.40 -6.97 -5.52
N ILE A 262 9.42 -6.90 -4.67
CA ILE A 262 9.79 -5.64 -4.01
C ILE A 262 10.35 -4.65 -5.04
N VAL A 263 11.19 -5.10 -5.98
CA VAL A 263 11.75 -4.25 -7.04
C VAL A 263 10.65 -3.66 -7.91
N THR A 264 9.66 -4.45 -8.30
CA THR A 264 8.50 -3.97 -9.06
C THR A 264 7.67 -2.95 -8.27
N GLN A 265 7.40 -3.21 -6.98
CA GLN A 265 6.71 -2.25 -6.11
C GLN A 265 7.50 -0.94 -5.94
N MET A 266 8.83 -1.01 -5.80
CA MET A 266 9.67 0.19 -5.72
C MET A 266 9.62 1.00 -7.02
N ALA A 267 9.68 0.33 -8.18
CA ALA A 267 9.54 1.01 -9.48
C ALA A 267 8.17 1.70 -9.65
N GLU A 268 7.08 1.07 -9.17
CA GLU A 268 5.76 1.71 -9.15
C GLU A 268 5.72 2.94 -8.24
N LYS A 269 6.32 2.86 -7.04
CA LYS A 269 6.40 3.99 -6.12
C LYS A 269 7.23 5.14 -6.70
N ASP A 270 8.35 4.84 -7.32
CA ASP A 270 9.19 5.83 -8.00
C ASP A 270 8.45 6.52 -9.15
N LEU A 271 7.68 5.76 -9.93
CA LEU A 271 6.81 6.31 -10.96
C LEU A 271 5.75 7.26 -10.36
N LEU A 272 5.07 6.86 -9.29
CA LEU A 272 4.07 7.69 -8.61
C LEU A 272 4.70 8.97 -8.03
N LEU A 273 5.90 8.88 -7.45
CA LEU A 273 6.65 10.04 -6.95
C LEU A 273 7.02 10.98 -8.11
N ALA A 274 7.46 10.45 -9.24
CA ALA A 274 7.77 11.24 -10.43
C ALA A 274 6.53 11.97 -10.98
N LEU A 275 5.39 11.28 -11.05
CA LEU A 275 4.11 11.88 -11.44
C LEU A 275 3.67 12.97 -10.46
N ARG A 276 3.75 12.71 -9.15
CA ARG A 276 3.38 13.70 -8.13
C ARG A 276 4.30 14.92 -8.16
N LYS A 277 5.60 14.72 -8.38
CA LYS A 277 6.57 15.81 -8.58
C LYS A 277 6.18 16.67 -9.79
N LYS A 278 5.80 16.04 -10.91
CA LYS A 278 5.32 16.75 -12.12
C LYS A 278 4.04 17.54 -11.87
N GLU A 279 3.08 17.00 -11.12
CA GLU A 279 1.88 17.72 -10.71
C GLU A 279 2.21 18.95 -9.84
N ILE A 280 3.10 18.78 -8.85
CA ILE A 280 3.54 19.89 -7.99
C ILE A 280 4.16 21.01 -8.83
N TYR A 281 5.00 20.69 -9.82
CA TYR A 281 5.54 21.70 -10.72
C TYR A 281 4.45 22.43 -11.52
N ARG A 282 3.47 21.71 -12.06
CA ARG A 282 2.33 22.33 -12.77
C ARG A 282 1.54 23.26 -11.85
N TYR A 283 1.25 22.84 -10.62
CA TYR A 283 0.56 23.69 -9.64
C TYR A 283 1.39 24.92 -9.26
N LYS A 284 2.70 24.78 -9.07
CA LYS A 284 3.61 25.91 -8.82
C LYS A 284 3.60 26.91 -9.97
N GLU A 285 3.68 26.45 -11.22
CA GLU A 285 3.59 27.32 -12.40
C GLU A 285 2.24 28.03 -12.48
N HIS A 286 1.14 27.34 -12.18
CA HIS A 286 -0.19 27.93 -12.17
C HIS A 286 -0.32 29.00 -11.07
N LEU A 287 0.19 28.73 -9.86
CA LEU A 287 0.24 29.71 -8.77
C LEU A 287 1.06 30.94 -9.16
N GLN A 288 2.23 30.76 -9.79
CA GLN A 288 3.05 31.88 -10.27
C GLN A 288 2.33 32.71 -11.35
N LYS A 289 1.55 32.08 -12.24
CA LYS A 289 0.69 32.78 -13.21
C LYS A 289 -0.44 33.55 -12.53
N LEU A 290 -1.05 33.01 -11.47
CA LEU A 290 -2.08 33.71 -10.70
C LEU A 290 -1.48 34.87 -9.90
N GLU A 291 -0.31 34.68 -9.30
CA GLU A 291 0.40 35.69 -8.53
C GLU A 291 0.83 36.86 -9.43
N SER A 292 1.38 36.58 -10.62
CA SER A 292 1.68 37.62 -11.61
C SER A 292 0.44 38.38 -12.08
N LYS A 293 -0.69 37.69 -12.30
CA LYS A 293 -1.99 38.35 -12.58
C LYS A 293 -2.46 39.23 -11.42
N ALA A 294 -2.40 38.73 -10.19
CA ALA A 294 -2.77 39.49 -8.99
C ALA A 294 -1.88 40.73 -8.83
N ASN A 295 -0.56 40.59 -9.03
CA ASN A 295 0.39 41.70 -9.00
C ASN A 295 0.10 42.73 -10.11
N ALA A 296 -0.27 42.29 -11.31
CA ALA A 296 -0.69 43.19 -12.39
C ALA A 296 -1.97 43.97 -12.04
N ILE A 297 -2.98 43.30 -11.46
CA ILE A 297 -4.21 43.95 -10.98
C ILE A 297 -3.88 44.95 -9.88
N LEU A 298 -3.09 44.56 -8.88
CA LEU A 298 -2.66 45.46 -7.80
C LEU A 298 -1.91 46.68 -8.35
N TYR A 299 -1.06 46.48 -9.35
CA TYR A 299 -0.37 47.59 -10.03
C TYR A 299 -1.38 48.54 -10.70
N GLN A 300 -2.37 48.02 -11.43
CA GLN A 300 -3.42 48.84 -12.03
C GLN A 300 -4.26 49.59 -10.97
N CYS A 301 -4.63 48.93 -9.87
CA CYS A 301 -5.31 49.59 -8.75
C CYS A 301 -4.48 50.72 -8.17
N ARG A 302 -3.16 50.50 -7.94
CA ARG A 302 -2.25 51.56 -7.46
C ARG A 302 -2.17 52.72 -8.46
N LEU A 303 -2.13 52.43 -9.76
CA LEU A 303 -2.12 53.46 -10.80
C LEU A 303 -3.43 54.27 -10.82
N TRP A 304 -4.58 53.62 -10.69
CA TRP A 304 -5.88 54.29 -10.60
C TRP A 304 -6.00 55.14 -9.34
N VAL A 305 -5.55 54.65 -8.19
CA VAL A 305 -5.49 55.45 -6.96
C VAL A 305 -4.60 56.68 -7.16
N ARG A 306 -3.45 56.53 -7.81
CA ARG A 306 -2.57 57.66 -8.13
C ARG A 306 -3.26 58.67 -9.06
N ARG A 307 -3.86 58.21 -10.15
CA ARG A 307 -4.62 59.08 -11.08
C ARG A 307 -5.79 59.79 -10.41
N ALA A 308 -6.50 59.11 -9.50
CA ALA A 308 -7.59 59.70 -8.74
C ALA A 308 -7.07 60.80 -7.80
N ARG A 309 -5.95 60.56 -7.10
CA ARG A 309 -5.30 61.59 -6.27
C ARG A 309 -4.77 62.76 -7.08
N ASP A 310 -4.15 62.51 -8.22
CA ASP A 310 -3.67 63.56 -9.12
C ASP A 310 -4.87 64.39 -9.64
N GLY A 311 -5.97 63.74 -10.02
CA GLY A 311 -7.21 64.41 -10.42
C GLY A 311 -7.90 65.18 -9.26
N GLU A 312 -7.88 64.67 -8.03
CA GLU A 312 -8.31 65.42 -6.85
C GLU A 312 -7.45 66.65 -6.62
N HIS A 313 -6.13 66.53 -6.81
CA HIS A 313 -5.20 67.65 -6.69
C HIS A 313 -5.45 68.71 -7.77
N GLU A 314 -5.66 68.30 -9.02
CA GLU A 314 -6.06 69.21 -10.10
C GLU A 314 -7.41 69.90 -9.82
N LYS A 315 -8.40 69.16 -9.32
CA LYS A 315 -9.69 69.72 -8.92
C LYS A 315 -9.52 70.76 -7.81
N ASN A 316 -8.71 70.46 -6.79
CA ASN A 316 -8.42 71.40 -5.71
C ASN A 316 -7.74 72.66 -6.26
N ASN A 317 -6.75 72.51 -7.14
CA ASN A 317 -6.08 73.65 -7.81
C ASN A 317 -7.08 74.51 -8.62
N MET A 318 -8.02 73.87 -9.34
CA MET A 318 -9.08 74.57 -10.07
C MET A 318 -10.07 75.27 -9.14
N GLN A 319 -10.42 74.67 -7.99
CA GLN A 319 -11.25 75.30 -6.98
C GLN A 319 -10.56 76.51 -6.36
N GLU A 320 -9.27 76.42 -6.04
CA GLU A 320 -8.47 77.55 -5.56
C GLU A 320 -8.39 78.67 -6.60
N ALA A 321 -8.17 78.35 -7.88
CA ALA A 321 -8.17 79.32 -8.96
C ALA A 321 -9.55 79.98 -9.14
N LEU A 322 -10.63 79.19 -9.05
CA LEU A 322 -12.00 79.70 -9.08
C LEU A 322 -12.27 80.63 -7.91
N GLN A 323 -11.86 80.27 -6.69
CA GLN A 323 -12.03 81.10 -5.50
C GLN A 323 -11.25 82.42 -5.64
N LYS A 324 -10.01 82.37 -6.14
CA LYS A 324 -9.22 83.60 -6.45
C LYS A 324 -9.92 84.46 -7.49
N ASN A 325 -10.48 83.87 -8.54
CA ASN A 325 -11.23 84.59 -9.56
C ASN A 325 -12.54 85.17 -9.01
N GLN A 326 -13.28 84.43 -8.17
CA GLN A 326 -14.48 84.92 -7.48
C GLN A 326 -14.14 86.10 -6.56
N GLN A 327 -13.10 85.98 -5.73
CA GLN A 327 -12.60 87.09 -4.91
C GLN A 327 -12.21 88.29 -5.79
N SER A 328 -11.54 88.07 -6.92
CA SER A 328 -11.21 89.15 -7.85
C SER A 328 -12.46 89.82 -8.43
N LEU A 329 -13.49 89.05 -8.78
CA LEU A 329 -14.77 89.57 -9.27
C LEU A 329 -15.50 90.34 -8.17
N GLU A 330 -15.54 89.83 -6.93
CA GLU A 330 -16.10 90.56 -5.78
C GLU A 330 -15.40 91.89 -5.56
N THR A 331 -14.06 91.93 -5.68
CA THR A 331 -13.31 93.20 -5.60
C THR A 331 -13.60 94.14 -6.77
N LEU A 332 -13.89 93.62 -7.97
CA LEU A 332 -14.31 94.44 -9.10
C LEU A 332 -15.76 94.94 -8.93
N PHE A 333 -16.65 94.11 -8.39
CA PHE A 333 -18.02 94.50 -8.06
C PHE A 333 -18.04 95.57 -6.98
N SER A 334 -17.22 95.46 -5.93
CA SER A 334 -17.11 96.50 -4.90
C SER A 334 -16.56 97.80 -5.48
N LYS A 335 -15.53 97.74 -6.35
CA LYS A 335 -15.05 98.92 -7.10
C LYS A 335 -16.13 99.52 -7.98
N LEU A 336 -16.91 98.71 -8.69
CA LEU A 336 -18.00 99.18 -9.54
C LEU A 336 -19.13 99.82 -8.72
N GLN A 337 -19.43 99.27 -7.54
CA GLN A 337 -20.37 99.85 -6.60
C GLN A 337 -19.88 101.21 -6.09
N GLN A 338 -18.60 101.32 -5.74
CA GLN A 338 -17.98 102.61 -5.39
C GLN A 338 -18.06 103.62 -6.54
N TYR A 339 -17.84 103.19 -7.79
CA TYR A 339 -18.03 104.07 -8.95
C TYR A 339 -19.49 104.52 -9.12
N LYS A 340 -20.47 103.63 -8.91
CA LYS A 340 -21.89 103.98 -8.93
C LYS A 340 -22.27 104.95 -7.81
N GLU A 341 -21.72 104.78 -6.60
CA GLU A 341 -21.92 105.71 -5.49
C GLU A 341 -21.32 107.08 -5.82
N ARG A 342 -20.09 107.12 -6.34
CA ARG A 342 -19.48 108.36 -6.83
C ARG A 342 -20.29 109.02 -7.95
N ASP A 343 -20.86 108.24 -8.87
CA ASP A 343 -21.72 108.78 -9.92
C ASP A 343 -23.04 109.34 -9.36
N ARG A 344 -23.62 108.71 -8.32
CA ARG A 344 -24.77 109.24 -7.58
C ARG A 344 -24.41 110.55 -6.88
N GLU A 345 -23.29 110.60 -6.17
CA GLU A 345 -22.78 111.82 -5.53
C GLU A 345 -22.52 112.95 -6.54
N ASN A 346 -21.98 112.62 -7.72
CA ASN A 346 -21.78 113.61 -8.78
C ASN A 346 -23.12 114.10 -9.33
N LYS A 347 -24.11 113.22 -9.50
CA LYS A 347 -25.47 113.60 -9.91
C LYS A 347 -26.15 114.50 -8.87
N THR A 348 -26.01 114.21 -7.57
CA THR A 348 -26.55 115.09 -6.51
C THR A 348 -25.86 116.44 -6.52
N LYS A 349 -24.53 116.50 -6.65
CA LYS A 349 -23.79 117.77 -6.82
C LYS A 349 -24.25 118.56 -8.05
N ILE A 350 -24.51 117.89 -9.19
CA ILE A 350 -25.06 118.53 -10.38
C ILE A 350 -26.47 119.07 -10.12
N MET A 351 -27.31 118.34 -9.38
CA MET A 351 -28.63 118.84 -8.97
C MET A 351 -28.52 120.07 -8.07
N GLU A 352 -27.65 120.05 -7.06
CA GLU A 352 -27.40 121.20 -6.18
C GLU A 352 -26.96 122.43 -6.98
N ILE A 353 -26.03 122.26 -7.94
CA ILE A 353 -25.60 123.34 -8.83
C ILE A 353 -26.75 123.84 -9.70
N LYS A 354 -27.61 122.95 -10.21
CA LYS A 354 -28.81 123.34 -10.98
C LYS A 354 -29.80 124.12 -10.12
N GLU A 355 -29.97 123.74 -8.86
CA GLU A 355 -30.87 124.43 -7.91
C GLU A 355 -30.33 125.82 -7.57
N GLN A 356 -29.02 125.96 -7.30
CA GLN A 356 -28.36 127.25 -7.13
C GLN A 356 -28.49 128.14 -8.38
N HIS A 357 -28.36 127.56 -9.59
CA HIS A 357 -28.61 128.28 -10.83
C HIS A 357 -30.07 128.70 -10.98
N ALA A 358 -31.03 127.84 -10.61
CA ALA A 358 -32.45 128.17 -10.65
C ALA A 358 -32.80 129.31 -9.67
N GLU A 359 -32.24 129.31 -8.45
CA GLU A 359 -32.34 130.42 -7.50
C GLU A 359 -31.79 131.72 -8.10
N ARG A 360 -30.59 131.68 -8.69
CA ARG A 360 -29.98 132.84 -9.35
C ARG A 360 -30.85 133.37 -10.50
N VAL A 361 -31.48 132.48 -11.26
CA VAL A 361 -32.42 132.85 -12.33
C VAL A 361 -33.69 133.51 -11.76
N ALA A 362 -34.22 133.01 -10.64
CA ALA A 362 -35.38 133.59 -9.97
C ALA A 362 -35.07 134.98 -9.37
N GLU A 363 -33.89 135.17 -8.80
CA GLU A 363 -33.39 136.49 -8.37
C GLU A 363 -33.29 137.46 -9.55
N LEU A 364 -32.72 137.01 -10.68
CA LEU A 364 -32.64 137.85 -11.88
C LEU A 364 -34.04 138.17 -12.45
N GLN A 365 -34.96 137.21 -12.49
CA GLN A 365 -36.34 137.46 -12.93
C GLN A 365 -37.07 138.45 -12.01
N THR A 366 -36.90 138.38 -10.69
CA THR A 366 -37.49 139.37 -9.77
C THR A 366 -36.90 140.76 -9.97
N THR A 367 -35.61 140.89 -10.26
CA THR A 367 -35.03 142.19 -10.65
C THR A 367 -35.58 142.73 -11.97
N ILE A 368 -35.78 141.89 -12.99
CA ILE A 368 -36.40 142.27 -14.27
C ILE A 368 -37.83 142.77 -14.07
N VAL A 369 -38.63 142.09 -13.24
CA VAL A 369 -40.01 142.49 -12.92
C VAL A 369 -40.03 143.86 -12.22
N ASN A 370 -39.15 144.07 -11.24
CA ASN A 370 -39.03 145.36 -10.55
C ASN A 370 -38.63 146.50 -11.49
N LEU A 371 -37.71 146.25 -12.44
CA LEU A 371 -37.32 147.24 -13.44
C LEU A 371 -38.44 147.52 -14.43
N ARG A 372 -39.21 146.51 -14.87
CA ARG A 372 -40.39 146.69 -15.73
C ARG A 372 -41.47 147.54 -15.06
N GLN A 373 -41.84 147.27 -13.81
CA GLN A 373 -42.80 148.10 -13.08
C GLN A 373 -42.33 149.55 -12.92
N LYS A 374 -41.03 149.79 -12.85
CA LYS A 374 -40.47 151.15 -12.75
C LYS A 374 -40.59 151.91 -14.08
N ILE A 375 -40.48 151.23 -15.21
CA ILE A 375 -40.69 151.79 -16.55
C ILE A 375 -42.17 152.08 -16.78
N GLU A 376 -43.05 151.17 -16.39
CA GLU A 376 -44.50 151.28 -16.57
C GLU A 376 -45.06 152.51 -15.83
N ARG A 377 -44.64 152.73 -14.57
CA ARG A 377 -44.99 153.96 -13.81
C ARG A 377 -44.52 155.25 -14.48
N LEU A 378 -43.38 155.23 -15.16
CA LEU A 378 -42.87 156.41 -15.88
C LEU A 378 -43.60 156.63 -17.21
N GLN A 379 -44.15 155.58 -17.81
CA GLN A 379 -45.01 155.68 -19.00
C GLN A 379 -46.40 156.22 -18.66
N ASP A 380 -47.03 155.74 -17.58
CA ASP A 380 -48.35 156.21 -17.13
C ASP A 380 -48.37 157.72 -16.83
N VAL A 381 -47.32 158.25 -16.19
CA VAL A 381 -47.19 159.69 -15.93
C VAL A 381 -47.12 160.48 -17.24
N ARG A 382 -46.38 159.96 -18.23
CA ARG A 382 -46.22 160.62 -19.53
C ARG A 382 -47.52 160.63 -20.34
N GLU A 383 -48.30 159.55 -20.28
CA GLU A 383 -49.61 159.45 -20.96
C GLU A 383 -50.67 160.37 -20.33
N GLN A 384 -50.62 160.61 -19.02
CA GLN A 384 -51.51 161.57 -18.36
C GLN A 384 -51.23 163.01 -18.80
N GLU A 385 -49.94 163.38 -18.92
CA GLU A 385 -49.55 164.70 -19.44
C GLU A 385 -50.00 164.87 -20.91
N GLU A 386 -49.83 163.86 -21.76
CA GLU A 386 -50.28 163.90 -23.16
C GLU A 386 -51.81 164.08 -23.32
N LYS A 387 -52.62 163.55 -22.40
CA LYS A 387 -54.09 163.72 -22.43
C LYS A 387 -54.50 165.16 -22.14
N ILE A 388 -53.84 165.83 -21.21
CA ILE A 388 -54.12 167.24 -20.87
C ILE A 388 -53.84 168.14 -22.09
N TRP A 389 -52.70 167.93 -22.77
CA TRP A 389 -52.36 168.69 -23.99
C TRP A 389 -53.33 168.46 -25.16
N ARG A 390 -53.87 167.24 -25.31
CA ARG A 390 -54.85 166.93 -26.36
C ARG A 390 -56.22 167.57 -26.10
N GLU A 391 -56.62 167.73 -24.85
CA GLU A 391 -57.87 168.39 -24.47
C GLU A 391 -57.81 169.91 -24.72
N GLU A 392 -56.68 170.56 -24.46
CA GLU A 392 -56.47 171.99 -24.80
C GLU A 392 -56.43 172.27 -26.30
N ILE A 393 -55.91 171.34 -27.12
CA ILE A 393 -55.90 171.49 -28.58
C ILE A 393 -57.32 171.37 -29.16
N ASN A 394 -58.15 170.50 -28.59
CA ASN A 394 -59.50 170.26 -29.10
C ASN A 394 -60.45 171.44 -28.84
N THR A 395 -60.34 172.12 -27.70
CA THR A 395 -61.16 173.31 -27.38
C THR A 395 -60.84 174.48 -28.31
N LEU A 396 -59.56 174.73 -28.59
CA LEU A 396 -59.12 175.76 -29.54
C LEU A 396 -59.54 175.44 -30.99
N SER A 397 -59.61 174.15 -31.37
CA SER A 397 -60.07 173.75 -32.69
C SER A 397 -61.58 173.88 -32.91
N THR A 398 -62.40 173.81 -31.85
CA THR A 398 -63.85 173.97 -31.96
C THR A 398 -64.26 175.43 -32.18
N ASP A 399 -63.57 176.39 -31.56
CA ASP A 399 -63.86 177.81 -31.71
C ASP A 399 -63.54 178.33 -33.13
N LEU A 400 -62.51 177.76 -33.78
CA LEU A 400 -62.13 178.13 -35.15
C LEU A 400 -63.15 177.65 -36.20
N LYS A 401 -63.80 176.49 -35.97
CA LYS A 401 -64.80 175.94 -36.90
C LYS A 401 -66.11 176.73 -36.91
N HIS A 402 -66.47 177.37 -35.80
CA HIS A 402 -67.72 178.13 -35.71
C HIS A 402 -67.65 179.41 -36.57
N SER A 403 -66.54 180.15 -36.47
CA SER A 403 -66.23 181.36 -37.26
C SER A 403 -66.25 181.13 -38.78
N MET A 404 -65.74 180.00 -39.25
CA MET A 404 -65.71 179.65 -40.68
C MET A 404 -67.10 179.35 -41.27
N SER A 405 -68.07 178.91 -40.44
CA SER A 405 -69.41 178.59 -40.91
C SER A 405 -70.28 179.83 -41.18
N GLU A 406 -70.02 180.94 -40.48
CA GLU A 406 -70.71 182.22 -40.68
C GLU A 406 -70.28 182.92 -41.98
N THR A 407 -69.03 182.71 -42.42
CA THR A 407 -68.50 183.31 -43.65
C THR A 407 -69.01 182.63 -44.93
N GLU A 408 -69.23 181.31 -44.91
CA GLU A 408 -69.76 180.57 -46.08
C GLU A 408 -71.25 180.87 -46.36
N ARG A 409 -72.03 181.21 -45.34
CA ARG A 409 -73.47 181.47 -45.49
C ARG A 409 -73.75 182.80 -46.20
N LEU A 410 -72.93 183.82 -45.94
CA LEU A 410 -72.99 185.13 -46.61
C LEU A 410 -72.66 185.04 -48.11
N ASN A 411 -71.74 184.15 -48.50
CA ASN A 411 -71.34 183.97 -49.89
C ASN A 411 -72.41 183.34 -50.80
N ARG A 412 -73.37 182.57 -50.25
CA ARG A 412 -74.42 181.92 -51.04
C ARG A 412 -75.53 182.88 -51.48
N VAL A 413 -75.81 183.90 -50.68
CA VAL A 413 -76.90 184.86 -50.97
C VAL A 413 -76.51 185.82 -52.10
N MET A 414 -75.22 186.18 -52.21
CA MET A 414 -74.72 187.11 -53.22
C MET A 414 -74.80 186.55 -54.66
N ARG A 415 -74.69 185.22 -54.83
CA ARG A 415 -74.71 184.58 -56.17
C ARG A 415 -76.09 184.54 -56.80
N LEU A 416 -77.16 184.42 -56.00
CA LEU A 416 -78.54 184.38 -56.50
C LEU A 416 -78.96 185.73 -57.09
N ALA A 417 -78.53 186.85 -56.50
CA ALA A 417 -78.79 188.18 -57.01
C ALA A 417 -78.11 188.49 -58.37
N GLN A 418 -77.06 187.75 -58.74
CA GLN A 418 -76.35 187.96 -60.02
C GLN A 418 -76.97 187.23 -61.21
N GLN A 419 -77.77 186.17 -60.97
CA GLN A 419 -78.39 185.40 -62.05
C GLN A 419 -79.62 186.10 -62.67
N GLU A 420 -80.40 186.82 -61.87
CA GLU A 420 -81.60 187.53 -62.37
C GLU A 420 -81.27 188.71 -63.30
N VAL A 421 -80.10 189.34 -63.13
CA VAL A 421 -79.64 190.47 -63.95
C VAL A 421 -79.25 190.03 -65.38
N VAL A 422 -78.84 188.77 -65.56
CA VAL A 422 -78.42 188.24 -66.87
C VAL A 422 -79.62 187.89 -67.74
N GLU A 423 -80.72 187.42 -67.14
CA GLU A 423 -81.95 187.09 -67.87
C GLU A 423 -82.62 188.33 -68.47
N MET A 424 -82.59 189.44 -67.75
CA MET A 424 -83.10 190.74 -68.21
C MET A 424 -82.29 191.32 -69.38
N LYS A 425 -81.02 190.94 -69.53
CA LYS A 425 -80.14 191.41 -70.62
C LYS A 425 -80.38 190.70 -71.95
N ASN A 426 -80.83 189.44 -71.92
CA ASN A 426 -81.03 188.64 -73.13
C ASN A 426 -82.36 188.95 -73.84
N ARG A 427 -83.40 189.33 -73.10
CA ARG A 427 -84.67 189.80 -73.70
C ARG A 427 -84.53 191.16 -74.41
N HIS A 428 -83.57 191.98 -73.99
CA HIS A 428 -83.31 193.29 -74.60
C HIS A 428 -82.64 193.18 -75.99
N LYS A 429 -81.75 192.19 -76.18
CA LYS A 429 -81.09 191.94 -77.48
C LYS A 429 -82.01 191.30 -78.53
N ALA A 430 -83.06 190.59 -78.10
CA ALA A 430 -84.01 189.96 -79.02
C ALA A 430 -84.97 190.98 -79.69
N MET A 431 -85.29 192.08 -79.02
CA MET A 431 -86.11 193.16 -79.61
C MET A 431 -85.31 194.14 -80.47
N GLU A 432 -83.98 194.19 -80.34
CA GLU A 432 -83.11 194.99 -81.23
C GLU A 432 -83.06 194.47 -82.68
N VAL A 433 -83.34 193.17 -82.91
CA VAL A 433 -83.26 192.56 -84.25
C VAL A 433 -84.55 192.73 -85.07
N GLN A 434 -85.69 193.02 -84.43
CA GLN A 434 -86.97 193.19 -85.14
C GLN A 434 -87.24 194.62 -85.63
N LEU A 435 -86.37 195.59 -85.33
CA LEU A 435 -86.59 197.00 -85.68
C LEU A 435 -85.55 197.58 -86.66
N ALA A 436 -84.83 196.73 -87.38
CA ALA A 436 -84.11 197.13 -88.59
C ALA A 436 -85.06 197.16 -89.80
N HIS A 437 -85.96 198.15 -89.86
CA HIS A 437 -86.57 198.61 -91.12
C HIS A 437 -86.07 200.05 -91.41
N PRO A 438 -85.76 200.42 -92.67
CA PRO A 438 -84.75 201.43 -93.00
C PRO A 438 -85.09 202.92 -92.82
N LEU A 439 -86.05 203.31 -91.96
CA LEU A 439 -86.36 204.71 -91.72
C LEU A 439 -86.23 205.03 -90.23
N VAL A 440 -85.65 206.19 -89.92
CA VAL A 440 -85.51 206.77 -88.57
C VAL A 440 -84.25 206.34 -87.81
N ARG A 441 -83.12 206.23 -88.49
CA ARG A 441 -82.06 207.26 -88.55
C ARG A 441 -82.35 208.74 -88.16
N PHE A 442 -83.50 209.15 -87.59
CA PHE A 442 -83.87 210.58 -87.48
C PHE A 442 -84.21 211.10 -86.07
N PHE A 443 -84.30 210.26 -85.04
CA PHE A 443 -84.66 210.74 -83.70
C PHE A 443 -83.60 210.55 -82.62
N ALA A 444 -82.33 210.57 -83.04
CA ALA A 444 -81.12 210.56 -82.23
C ALA A 444 -81.05 211.52 -81.01
N LYS A 445 -82.08 212.26 -80.57
CA LYS A 445 -81.74 213.61 -80.09
C LYS A 445 -82.47 214.27 -78.93
N LEU A 446 -83.40 213.69 -78.16
CA LEU A 446 -84.21 214.60 -77.34
C LEU A 446 -84.46 214.40 -75.84
N VAL A 447 -84.31 213.26 -75.18
CA VAL A 447 -84.76 213.23 -73.76
C VAL A 447 -83.90 212.27 -72.94
N ALA A 448 -82.83 212.70 -72.25
CA ALA A 448 -82.72 213.70 -71.18
C ALA A 448 -83.11 213.19 -69.79
N LYS A 449 -82.15 213.41 -68.88
CA LYS A 449 -82.33 213.97 -67.54
C LYS A 449 -83.09 213.12 -66.51
N PHE A 450 -82.37 212.66 -65.48
CA PHE A 450 -82.44 213.14 -64.08
C PHE A 450 -82.02 212.10 -63.03
N ARG A 451 -81.09 212.53 -62.15
CA ARG A 451 -80.87 212.18 -60.70
C ARG A 451 -80.37 210.77 -60.33
N ARG A 452 -79.35 210.51 -59.50
CA ARG A 452 -78.59 211.16 -58.38
C ARG A 452 -79.15 210.92 -56.94
N ASN A 453 -78.33 210.22 -56.11
CA ASN A 453 -78.11 210.27 -54.63
C ASN A 453 -79.28 209.93 -53.65
N PRO A 454 -79.13 209.88 -52.28
CA PRO A 454 -78.03 209.51 -51.30
C PRO A 454 -78.52 208.79 -49.97
N HIS A 455 -77.67 208.78 -48.89
CA HIS A 455 -77.89 208.67 -47.39
C HIS A 455 -77.95 207.26 -46.71
N GLN A 456 -77.64 206.96 -45.41
CA GLN A 456 -77.08 207.58 -44.17
C GLN A 456 -76.93 206.48 -43.05
N ALA A 457 -76.08 206.72 -42.03
CA ALA A 457 -76.20 206.44 -40.56
C ALA A 457 -76.08 205.02 -39.89
N ILE A 458 -75.45 205.05 -38.69
CA ILE A 458 -75.17 204.07 -37.58
C ILE A 458 -74.02 203.09 -37.78
#